data_AF-A0A4P2Q519-F1
#
_entry.id   AF-A0A4P2Q519-F1
#
_cell.length_a   1.000
_cell.length_b   1.000
_cell.length_c   1.000
_cell.angle_alpha   90.00
_cell.angle_beta   90.00
_cell.angle_gamma   90.00
#
_symmetry.space_group_name_H-M   'P 1'
#
loop_
_entity.id
_entity.type
_entity.pdbx_description
1 polymer ?
#
loop_
_entity_poly.entity_id
_entity_poly.type
_entity_poly.pdbx_seq_one_letter_code
_entity_poly.pdbx_strand_id
1 'polypeptide(L)'
;MRRHVLLAACACPILAAAAAATVPGCGEEFEDICAFLEDPNSCYATYHRDIGARCGAQGDGDAPKGTFASREALDVCFLNEGGQVVFDPPLDLAAFPPKSLSFKRLDALAQECGSFTFSGEYSYSVTIHPCGEPEEDTAADAGPLPLCADGSGAGEGIARVSGGTVTVTTPEGRDTLDVSCADGTTHHFNRIDAERKCVERTPLLPRAVLEASAGNQPPPDAGPVPPDTFAGSISFRVHYPPSAGSGAAGDVVTYFTCQIPPPAAICFNGEKDGLETDIDCGGTLCEKRCGKGQSCAQDGDCDALSCLPDSTGFRKCTDPNAEP
;
A
#
# COMPACT_ATOMS: atom_id res chain seq x y z
N MET A 1 75.68 -13.79 -43.61
CA MET A 1 76.05 -12.52 -44.28
C MET A 1 74.98 -11.47 -43.97
N ARG A 2 75.41 -10.26 -43.60
CA ARG A 2 74.66 -9.01 -43.37
C ARG A 2 73.58 -8.98 -42.27
N ARG A 3 73.97 -8.41 -41.12
CA ARG A 3 73.10 -7.68 -40.19
C ARG A 3 72.65 -6.37 -40.83
N HIS A 4 71.35 -6.08 -40.80
CA HIS A 4 70.82 -4.72 -40.88
C HIS A 4 69.73 -4.54 -39.81
N VAL A 5 69.81 -3.39 -39.16
CA VAL A 5 69.02 -2.89 -38.02
C VAL A 5 67.75 -2.20 -38.54
N LEU A 6 66.82 -1.91 -37.62
CA LEU A 6 65.67 -0.97 -37.68
C LEU A 6 64.31 -1.68 -37.89
N LEU A 7 63.19 -1.31 -37.27
CA LEU A 7 62.82 -0.18 -36.40
C LEU A 7 61.53 -0.63 -35.66
N ALA A 8 61.42 -0.38 -34.36
CA ALA A 8 60.22 -0.73 -33.59
C ALA A 8 59.08 0.25 -33.90
N ALA A 9 57.94 -0.27 -34.36
CA ALA A 9 56.69 0.48 -34.50
C ALA A 9 55.71 0.03 -33.42
N CYS A 10 55.56 0.83 -32.37
CA CYS A 10 54.47 0.70 -31.40
C CYS A 10 53.17 1.18 -32.07
N ALA A 11 52.26 0.24 -32.34
CA ALA A 11 50.88 0.57 -32.69
C ALA A 11 50.06 0.68 -31.39
N CYS A 12 49.76 1.90 -30.96
CA CYS A 12 48.72 2.14 -29.96
C CYS A 12 47.35 1.99 -30.62
N PRO A 13 46.42 1.17 -30.09
CA PRO A 13 45.03 1.22 -30.52
C PRO A 13 44.41 2.53 -30.02
N ILE A 14 43.93 3.35 -30.95
CA ILE A 14 43.16 4.55 -30.66
C ILE A 14 41.81 4.10 -30.11
N LEU A 15 41.60 4.28 -28.80
CA LEU A 15 40.26 4.31 -28.22
C LEU A 15 39.52 5.47 -28.89
N ALA A 16 38.54 5.15 -29.73
CA ALA A 16 37.54 6.13 -30.15
C ALA A 16 36.66 6.44 -28.94
N ALA A 17 37.06 7.44 -28.15
CA ALA A 17 36.15 8.11 -27.24
C ALA A 17 35.09 8.81 -28.12
N ALA A 18 33.88 8.26 -28.15
CA ALA A 18 32.73 9.01 -28.63
C ALA A 18 32.58 10.23 -27.70
N ALA A 19 33.02 11.38 -28.19
CA ALA A 19 32.78 12.65 -27.53
C ALA A 19 31.27 12.83 -27.44
N ALA A 20 30.73 12.78 -26.22
CA ALA A 20 29.40 13.29 -25.93
C ALA A 20 29.38 14.75 -26.37
N ALA A 21 28.64 15.03 -27.45
CA ALA A 21 28.31 16.39 -27.82
C ALA A 21 27.39 16.94 -26.71
N THR A 22 27.98 17.67 -25.76
CA THR A 22 27.20 18.48 -24.83
C THR A 22 26.61 19.63 -25.62
N VAL A 23 25.35 19.50 -26.03
CA VAL A 23 24.54 20.61 -26.54
C VAL A 23 24.31 21.57 -25.37
N PRO A 24 24.84 22.81 -25.40
CA PRO A 24 24.51 23.80 -24.39
C PRO A 24 23.12 24.36 -24.74
N GLY A 25 22.08 23.80 -24.12
CA GLY A 25 20.71 24.23 -24.38
C GLY A 25 19.58 23.24 -24.05
N CYS A 26 19.84 22.03 -23.52
CA CYS A 26 18.77 21.16 -23.04
C CYS A 26 18.28 21.63 -21.66
N GLY A 27 17.48 22.69 -21.63
CA GLY A 27 16.49 22.81 -20.56
C GLY A 27 15.53 21.63 -20.70
N GLU A 28 15.17 20.97 -19.60
CA GLU A 28 14.02 20.06 -19.63
C GLU A 28 12.81 20.87 -20.12
N GLU A 29 12.21 20.45 -21.24
CA GLU A 29 10.97 21.06 -21.73
C GLU A 29 9.83 20.51 -20.87
N PHE A 30 9.35 21.34 -19.96
CA PHE A 30 8.17 21.02 -19.15
C PHE A 30 6.90 21.39 -19.91
N GLU A 31 5.95 20.47 -19.92
CA GLU A 31 4.61 20.70 -20.45
C GLU A 31 3.76 21.53 -19.47
N ASP A 32 2.68 22.13 -19.99
CA ASP A 32 1.72 22.85 -19.16
C ASP A 32 0.78 21.86 -18.47
N ILE A 33 1.06 21.60 -17.19
CA ILE A 33 0.27 20.70 -16.36
C ILE A 33 -1.20 21.12 -16.25
N CYS A 34 -1.50 22.41 -16.32
CA CYS A 34 -2.88 22.89 -16.28
C CYS A 34 -3.66 22.44 -17.52
N ALA A 35 -3.06 22.64 -18.69
CA ALA A 35 -3.66 22.23 -19.95
C ALA A 35 -3.84 20.70 -20.02
N PHE A 36 -2.86 19.94 -19.52
CA PHE A 36 -2.95 18.48 -19.45
C PHE A 36 -4.10 18.00 -18.56
N LEU A 37 -4.24 18.59 -17.35
CA LEU A 37 -5.31 18.20 -16.42
C LEU A 37 -6.70 18.68 -16.88
N GLU A 38 -6.77 19.73 -17.70
CA GLU A 38 -8.02 20.23 -18.29
C GLU A 38 -8.45 19.48 -19.56
N ASP A 39 -7.52 18.80 -20.24
CA ASP A 39 -7.83 18.05 -21.44
C ASP A 39 -8.62 16.78 -21.08
N PRO A 40 -9.92 16.69 -21.46
CA PRO A 40 -10.73 15.50 -21.21
C PRO A 40 -10.27 14.28 -22.01
N ASN A 41 -9.41 14.47 -23.02
CA ASN A 41 -8.82 13.41 -23.82
C ASN A 41 -7.40 13.07 -23.37
N SER A 42 -6.88 13.69 -22.31
CA SER A 42 -5.60 13.29 -21.73
C SER A 42 -5.65 11.81 -21.34
N CYS A 43 -4.48 11.16 -21.38
CA CYS A 43 -4.38 9.77 -20.99
C CYS A 43 -4.85 9.58 -19.54
N TYR A 44 -4.59 10.55 -18.67
CA TYR A 44 -4.95 10.52 -17.26
C TYR A 44 -6.47 10.64 -17.04
N ALA A 45 -7.15 11.51 -17.80
CA ALA A 45 -8.61 11.64 -17.77
C ALA A 45 -9.32 10.40 -18.34
N THR A 46 -8.79 9.82 -19.42
CA THR A 46 -9.31 8.56 -19.99
C THR A 46 -9.16 7.42 -18.99
N TYR A 47 -8.02 7.35 -18.32
CA TYR A 47 -7.75 6.34 -17.31
C TYR A 47 -8.67 6.44 -16.09
N HIS A 48 -8.94 7.65 -15.59
CA HIS A 48 -9.89 7.87 -14.50
C HIS A 48 -11.28 7.26 -14.79
N ARG A 49 -11.79 7.45 -16.03
CA ARG A 49 -13.09 6.90 -16.46
C ARG A 49 -13.11 5.36 -16.43
N ASP A 50 -12.01 4.73 -16.79
CA ASP A 50 -11.90 3.27 -16.92
C ASP A 50 -11.78 2.58 -15.55
N ILE A 51 -11.20 3.23 -14.54
CA ILE A 51 -11.01 2.63 -13.20
C ILE A 51 -12.33 2.43 -12.45
N GLY A 52 -13.20 3.44 -12.44
CA GLY A 52 -14.45 3.42 -11.68
C GLY A 52 -15.40 2.30 -12.10
N ALA A 53 -15.28 1.82 -13.35
CA ALA A 53 -16.10 0.73 -13.88
C ALA A 53 -15.62 -0.67 -13.49
N ARG A 54 -14.39 -0.83 -12.95
CA ARG A 54 -13.78 -2.15 -12.74
C ARG A 54 -13.10 -2.35 -11.39
N CYS A 55 -12.20 -1.44 -11.00
CA CYS A 55 -11.23 -1.69 -9.94
C CYS A 55 -11.30 -0.79 -8.73
N GLY A 56 -12.09 0.27 -8.76
CA GLY A 56 -12.25 1.17 -7.63
C GLY A 56 -13.66 1.71 -7.58
N ALA A 57 -14.03 2.25 -6.43
CA ALA A 57 -15.27 2.98 -6.26
C ALA A 57 -15.01 4.48 -6.45
N GLN A 58 -15.90 5.14 -7.20
CA GLN A 58 -15.89 6.60 -7.31
C GLN A 58 -16.51 7.20 -6.04
N GLY A 59 -15.82 8.17 -5.44
CA GLY A 59 -16.31 8.86 -4.24
C GLY A 59 -15.51 8.54 -2.98
N ASP A 60 -15.40 9.54 -2.10
CA ASP A 60 -14.79 9.41 -0.78
C ASP A 60 -15.84 8.82 0.19
N GLY A 61 -15.80 7.49 0.38
CA GLY A 61 -16.72 6.78 1.27
C GLY A 61 -17.33 5.49 0.71
N ASP A 62 -17.32 5.35 -0.62
CA ASP A 62 -17.87 4.18 -1.34
C ASP A 62 -16.82 3.07 -1.54
N ALA A 63 -15.66 3.21 -0.89
CA ALA A 63 -14.57 2.26 -0.97
C ALA A 63 -15.02 0.82 -0.68
N PRO A 64 -14.59 -0.18 -1.48
CA PRO A 64 -14.79 -1.58 -1.13
C PRO A 64 -14.18 -1.86 0.23
N LYS A 65 -15.04 -2.22 1.19
CA LYS A 65 -14.63 -2.49 2.57
C LYS A 65 -14.30 -3.96 2.72
N GLY A 66 -13.24 -4.25 3.46
CA GLY A 66 -12.85 -5.61 3.76
C GLY A 66 -12.15 -5.75 5.09
N THR A 67 -11.83 -6.99 5.43
CA THR A 67 -11.20 -7.33 6.71
C THR A 67 -10.12 -8.39 6.47
N PHE A 68 -8.98 -8.26 7.16
CA PHE A 68 -7.97 -9.31 7.19
C PHE A 68 -8.43 -10.48 8.06
N ALA A 69 -8.06 -11.71 7.69
CA ALA A 69 -8.47 -12.91 8.45
C ALA A 69 -7.91 -12.92 9.88
N SER A 70 -6.68 -12.47 10.06
CA SER A 70 -6.05 -12.33 11.38
C SER A 70 -5.03 -11.19 11.38
N ARG A 71 -4.50 -10.85 12.56
CA ARG A 71 -3.52 -9.78 12.72
C ARG A 71 -2.11 -10.22 12.32
N GLU A 72 -1.85 -11.53 12.32
CA GLU A 72 -0.58 -12.16 11.96
C GLU A 72 -0.47 -12.45 10.46
N ALA A 73 -1.61 -12.52 9.77
CA ALA A 73 -1.72 -12.78 8.33
C ALA A 73 -2.31 -11.57 7.60
N LEU A 74 -1.47 -10.57 7.32
CA LEU A 74 -1.85 -9.34 6.61
C LEU A 74 -1.43 -9.37 5.13
N ASP A 75 -1.62 -10.52 4.50
CA ASP A 75 -1.37 -10.78 3.07
C ASP A 75 -2.64 -10.64 2.24
N VAL A 76 -3.81 -11.03 2.78
CA VAL A 76 -5.09 -10.98 2.07
C VAL A 76 -6.16 -10.28 2.89
N CYS A 77 -6.73 -9.23 2.32
CA CYS A 77 -7.93 -8.58 2.83
C CYS A 77 -9.15 -9.02 2.01
N PHE A 78 -10.14 -9.61 2.67
CA PHE A 78 -11.36 -10.11 2.04
C PHE A 78 -12.40 -9.00 1.99
N LEU A 79 -12.90 -8.68 0.79
CA LEU A 79 -13.87 -7.62 0.60
C LEU A 79 -15.30 -8.11 0.87
N ASN A 80 -16.11 -7.30 1.53
CA ASN A 80 -17.47 -7.63 1.95
C ASN A 80 -18.42 -7.89 0.78
N GLU A 81 -18.21 -7.20 -0.34
CA GLU A 81 -19.01 -7.31 -1.56
C GLU A 81 -18.49 -8.41 -2.51
N GLY A 82 -17.46 -9.14 -2.08
CA GLY A 82 -16.76 -10.14 -2.88
C GLY A 82 -15.45 -9.62 -3.46
N GLY A 83 -14.54 -10.56 -3.69
CA GLY A 83 -13.17 -10.27 -4.12
C GLY A 83 -12.21 -10.06 -2.95
N GLN A 84 -10.97 -9.77 -3.30
CA GLN A 84 -9.89 -9.68 -2.32
C GLN A 84 -8.79 -8.71 -2.76
N VAL A 85 -8.12 -8.13 -1.78
CA VAL A 85 -6.90 -7.34 -1.96
C VAL A 85 -5.73 -8.18 -1.47
N VAL A 86 -4.80 -8.49 -2.36
CA VAL A 86 -3.63 -9.33 -2.08
C VAL A 86 -2.40 -8.45 -2.02
N PHE A 87 -1.73 -8.43 -0.88
CA PHE A 87 -0.51 -7.68 -0.61
C PHE A 87 0.72 -8.57 -0.81
N ASP A 88 1.68 -8.08 -1.59
CA ASP A 88 2.96 -8.78 -1.81
C ASP A 88 4.10 -7.75 -1.81
N PRO A 89 4.97 -7.72 -0.77
CA PRO A 89 4.96 -8.60 0.40
C PRO A 89 3.76 -8.35 1.35
N PRO A 90 3.45 -9.30 2.25
CA PRO A 90 2.48 -9.08 3.32
C PRO A 90 2.81 -7.85 4.17
N LEU A 91 1.79 -7.19 4.72
CA LEU A 91 2.00 -6.02 5.57
C LEU A 91 2.72 -6.39 6.87
N ASP A 92 3.73 -5.60 7.22
CA ASP A 92 4.47 -5.75 8.48
C ASP A 92 4.01 -4.71 9.50
N LEU A 93 3.41 -5.17 10.60
CA LEU A 93 2.97 -4.32 11.71
C LEU A 93 4.12 -3.65 12.46
N ALA A 94 5.32 -4.24 12.45
CA ALA A 94 6.51 -3.64 13.07
C ALA A 94 7.04 -2.43 12.27
N ALA A 95 6.76 -2.39 10.97
CA ALA A 95 7.17 -1.32 10.05
C ALA A 95 6.00 -0.40 9.66
N PHE A 96 4.97 -0.32 10.51
CA PHE A 96 3.74 0.41 10.22
C PHE A 96 3.82 1.88 10.67
N PRO A 97 3.29 2.87 9.90
CA PRO A 97 2.65 2.73 8.60
C PRO A 97 3.65 2.42 7.46
N PRO A 98 3.26 1.58 6.48
CA PRO A 98 4.14 1.20 5.38
C PRO A 98 4.51 2.42 4.52
N LYS A 99 5.81 2.57 4.25
CA LYS A 99 6.32 3.64 3.37
C LYS A 99 6.13 3.32 1.88
N SER A 100 6.07 2.04 1.56
CA SER A 100 5.79 1.53 0.22
C SER A 100 4.86 0.33 0.32
N LEU A 101 4.05 0.13 -0.70
CA LEU A 101 3.01 -0.89 -0.75
C LEU A 101 2.89 -1.42 -2.17
N SER A 102 2.78 -2.72 -2.33
CA SER A 102 2.37 -3.34 -3.60
C SER A 102 1.22 -4.29 -3.35
N PHE A 103 0.18 -4.20 -4.17
CA PHE A 103 -1.00 -5.03 -4.01
C PHE A 103 -1.69 -5.29 -5.35
N LYS A 104 -2.49 -6.35 -5.37
CA LYS A 104 -3.39 -6.72 -6.46
C LYS A 104 -4.82 -6.69 -5.96
N ARG A 105 -5.74 -6.28 -6.82
CA ARG A 105 -7.17 -6.38 -6.56
C ARG A 105 -7.77 -7.48 -7.43
N LEU A 106 -8.38 -8.45 -6.77
CA LEU A 106 -9.13 -9.53 -7.39
C LEU A 106 -10.62 -9.28 -7.20
N ASP A 107 -11.41 -9.53 -8.23
CA ASP A 107 -12.87 -9.41 -8.16
C ASP A 107 -13.53 -10.62 -7.48
N ALA A 108 -14.87 -10.64 -7.42
CA ALA A 108 -15.64 -11.72 -6.82
C ALA A 108 -15.49 -13.08 -7.52
N LEU A 109 -14.97 -13.11 -8.75
CA LEU A 109 -14.64 -14.32 -9.51
C LEU A 109 -13.16 -14.71 -9.38
N ALA A 110 -12.42 -14.04 -8.49
CA ALA A 110 -10.98 -14.18 -8.29
C ALA A 110 -10.13 -13.82 -9.53
N GLN A 111 -10.66 -13.01 -10.46
CA GLN A 111 -9.91 -12.50 -11.59
C GLN A 111 -9.16 -11.21 -11.21
N GLU A 112 -7.91 -11.07 -11.67
CA GLU A 112 -7.14 -9.86 -11.42
C GLU A 112 -7.73 -8.69 -12.18
N CYS A 113 -8.30 -7.75 -11.43
CA CYS A 113 -8.83 -6.54 -12.01
C CYS A 113 -7.70 -5.53 -12.22
N GLY A 114 -6.70 -5.49 -11.33
CA GLY A 114 -5.58 -4.55 -11.42
C GLY A 114 -4.47 -4.81 -10.41
N SER A 115 -3.32 -4.18 -10.65
CA SER A 115 -2.13 -4.20 -9.79
C SER A 115 -1.62 -2.80 -9.50
N PHE A 116 -1.04 -2.62 -8.33
CA PHE A 116 -0.79 -1.31 -7.74
C PHE A 116 0.55 -1.32 -7.02
N THR A 117 1.31 -0.24 -7.19
CA THR A 117 2.53 0.01 -6.43
C THR A 117 2.52 1.45 -5.92
N PHE A 118 2.90 1.66 -4.67
CA PHE A 118 2.98 2.95 -4.03
C PHE A 118 4.30 3.07 -3.29
N SER A 119 4.97 4.20 -3.43
CA SER A 119 6.17 4.56 -2.65
C SER A 119 6.18 6.02 -2.21
N GLY A 120 5.13 6.77 -2.54
CA GLY A 120 4.93 8.15 -2.11
C GLY A 120 3.74 8.80 -2.80
N GLU A 121 3.35 9.97 -2.32
CA GLU A 121 2.19 10.73 -2.82
C GLU A 121 2.22 10.95 -4.34
N TYR A 122 3.40 11.25 -4.88
CA TYR A 122 3.66 11.47 -6.31
C TYR A 122 4.58 10.38 -6.91
N SER A 123 4.59 9.19 -6.29
CA SER A 123 5.39 8.05 -6.72
C SER A 123 4.57 6.77 -6.56
N TYR A 124 3.80 6.45 -7.60
CA TYR A 124 2.90 5.30 -7.63
C TYR A 124 2.66 4.82 -9.06
N SER A 125 2.25 3.56 -9.19
CA SER A 125 1.83 2.97 -10.45
C SER A 125 0.52 2.24 -10.24
N VAL A 126 -0.37 2.40 -11.21
CA VAL A 126 -1.68 1.76 -11.21
C VAL A 126 -1.83 1.07 -12.55
N THR A 127 -2.17 -0.21 -12.51
CA THR A 127 -2.46 -1.03 -13.69
C THR A 127 -3.88 -1.55 -13.58
N ILE A 128 -4.71 -1.27 -14.57
CA ILE A 128 -6.03 -1.87 -14.71
C ILE A 128 -6.00 -2.85 -15.87
N HIS A 129 -6.44 -4.08 -15.64
CA HIS A 129 -6.58 -5.09 -16.70
C HIS A 129 -7.90 -4.88 -17.46
N PRO A 130 -8.02 -5.33 -18.73
CA PRO A 130 -9.25 -5.29 -19.53
C PRO A 130 -10.17 -6.50 -19.25
N CYS A 131 -11.48 -6.38 -19.53
CA CYS A 131 -12.47 -7.39 -19.13
C CYS A 131 -12.52 -8.47 -20.19
N GLY A 132 -12.53 -9.73 -19.76
CA GLY A 132 -12.35 -10.88 -20.64
C GLY A 132 -10.90 -11.33 -20.72
N GLU A 133 -10.72 -12.64 -20.74
CA GLU A 133 -9.42 -13.31 -20.72
C GLU A 133 -8.50 -12.86 -21.88
N PRO A 134 -7.19 -12.71 -21.67
CA PRO A 134 -6.21 -13.03 -22.68
C PRO A 134 -5.87 -14.52 -22.56
N GLU A 135 -6.74 -15.42 -23.03
CA GLU A 135 -6.31 -16.81 -23.27
C GLU A 135 -5.44 -16.83 -24.53
N GLU A 136 -4.26 -17.46 -24.44
CA GLU A 136 -3.33 -17.67 -25.55
C GLU A 136 -4.03 -18.23 -26.80
N ASP A 137 -3.73 -17.63 -27.95
CA ASP A 137 -3.73 -18.20 -29.30
C ASP A 137 -4.81 -19.25 -29.62
N THR A 138 -6.02 -18.80 -29.96
CA THR A 138 -6.72 -19.41 -31.09
C THR A 138 -7.24 -18.34 -32.06
N ALA A 139 -6.74 -18.46 -33.28
CA ALA A 139 -6.97 -17.54 -34.38
C ALA A 139 -8.44 -17.48 -34.83
N ALA A 140 -8.76 -16.28 -35.35
CA ALA A 140 -9.86 -15.92 -36.24
C ALA A 140 -11.28 -15.95 -35.64
N ASP A 141 -11.96 -14.81 -35.78
CA ASP A 141 -13.37 -14.54 -35.41
C ASP A 141 -13.68 -14.30 -33.92
N ALA A 142 -12.81 -13.54 -33.23
CA ALA A 142 -13.15 -13.04 -31.89
C ALA A 142 -14.31 -12.02 -31.96
N GLY A 143 -15.52 -12.51 -31.64
CA GLY A 143 -16.65 -11.68 -31.27
C GLY A 143 -16.33 -10.77 -30.07
N PRO A 144 -17.27 -9.88 -29.67
CA PRO A 144 -16.99 -8.82 -28.70
C PRO A 144 -16.40 -9.37 -27.39
N LEU A 145 -15.33 -8.73 -26.91
CA LEU A 145 -14.70 -9.00 -25.62
C LEU A 145 -15.76 -9.06 -24.49
N PRO A 146 -15.66 -9.99 -23.53
CA PRO A 146 -16.56 -10.09 -22.39
C PRO A 146 -16.68 -8.76 -21.63
N LEU A 147 -17.92 -8.34 -21.41
CA LEU A 147 -18.29 -7.07 -20.79
C LEU A 147 -17.96 -7.09 -19.30
N CYS A 148 -17.44 -5.97 -18.76
CA CYS A 148 -17.42 -5.80 -17.32
C CYS A 148 -18.86 -5.75 -16.82
N ALA A 149 -19.27 -6.70 -15.97
CA ALA A 149 -20.40 -6.46 -15.09
C ALA A 149 -19.98 -5.28 -14.19
N ASP A 150 -20.77 -4.21 -14.21
CA ASP A 150 -20.54 -3.07 -13.37
C ASP A 150 -20.46 -3.54 -11.91
N GLY A 151 -19.31 -3.37 -11.27
CA GLY A 151 -19.12 -3.73 -9.87
C GLY A 151 -20.03 -2.93 -8.90
N SER A 152 -20.85 -2.03 -9.43
CA SER A 152 -21.79 -1.16 -8.72
C SER A 152 -23.16 -1.78 -8.45
N GLY A 153 -23.47 -2.97 -8.97
CA GLY A 153 -24.81 -3.58 -8.75
C GLY A 153 -25.97 -2.65 -9.13
N ALA A 154 -25.73 -1.68 -10.02
CA ALA A 154 -26.64 -0.58 -10.30
C ALA A 154 -26.69 -0.37 -11.82
N GLY A 155 -27.45 -1.25 -12.46
CA GLY A 155 -28.25 -1.03 -13.67
C GLY A 155 -27.73 -0.09 -14.77
N GLU A 156 -27.53 -0.69 -15.95
CA GLU A 156 -27.60 -0.07 -17.29
C GLU A 156 -26.53 1.00 -17.62
N GLY A 157 -25.30 0.53 -17.86
CA GLY A 157 -24.26 1.30 -18.54
C GLY A 157 -23.02 0.47 -18.87
N ILE A 158 -22.97 -0.10 -20.08
CA ILE A 158 -21.87 -0.95 -20.58
C ILE A 158 -20.61 -0.12 -20.91
N ALA A 159 -19.63 -0.06 -19.99
CA ALA A 159 -18.34 0.60 -20.22
C ALA A 159 -17.29 -0.40 -20.76
N ARG A 160 -16.68 -0.10 -21.91
CA ARG A 160 -15.48 -0.82 -22.38
C ARG A 160 -14.27 -0.28 -21.62
N VAL A 161 -13.69 -1.11 -20.76
CA VAL A 161 -12.43 -0.80 -20.05
C VAL A 161 -11.28 -1.20 -20.95
N SER A 162 -10.50 -0.22 -21.42
CA SER A 162 -9.36 -0.48 -22.30
C SER A 162 -8.16 -1.04 -21.53
N GLY A 163 -8.13 -0.79 -20.21
CA GLY A 163 -7.03 -1.18 -19.34
C GLY A 163 -5.77 -0.35 -19.60
N GLY A 164 -4.67 -0.77 -19.01
CA GLY A 164 -3.35 -0.15 -19.16
C GLY A 164 -2.72 0.23 -17.83
N THR A 165 -1.50 0.77 -17.93
CA THR A 165 -0.71 1.21 -16.78
C THR A 165 -0.49 2.71 -16.85
N VAL A 166 -0.79 3.39 -15.74
CA VAL A 166 -0.38 4.77 -15.51
C VAL A 166 0.61 4.79 -14.37
N THR A 167 1.77 5.37 -14.62
CA THR A 167 2.84 5.52 -13.65
C THR A 167 3.11 6.99 -13.42
N VAL A 168 3.08 7.39 -12.16
CA VAL A 168 3.41 8.74 -11.72
C VAL A 168 4.67 8.66 -10.89
N THR A 169 5.70 9.40 -11.27
CA THR A 169 6.99 9.41 -10.57
C THR A 169 7.49 10.82 -10.34
N THR A 170 8.11 11.01 -9.19
CA THR A 170 8.92 12.20 -8.88
C THR A 170 10.38 11.75 -8.76
N PRO A 171 11.25 12.13 -9.71
CA PRO A 171 12.68 11.90 -9.59
C PRO A 171 13.25 12.44 -8.28
N GLU A 172 14.17 11.68 -7.65
CA GLU A 172 14.74 12.08 -6.36
C GLU A 172 15.41 13.46 -6.41
N GLY A 173 15.06 14.31 -5.43
CA GLY A 173 15.64 15.64 -5.30
C GLY A 173 15.13 16.67 -6.31
N ARG A 174 14.05 16.38 -7.05
CA ARG A 174 13.42 17.31 -8.01
C ARG A 174 11.96 17.59 -7.67
N ASP A 175 11.51 18.79 -7.97
CA ASP A 175 10.09 19.19 -7.94
C ASP A 175 9.42 18.98 -9.31
N THR A 176 9.67 17.81 -9.92
CA THR A 176 9.14 17.43 -11.24
C THR A 176 8.15 16.27 -11.08
N LEU A 177 7.12 16.24 -11.92
CA LEU A 177 6.11 15.19 -11.93
C LEU A 177 6.09 14.58 -13.34
N ASP A 178 6.45 13.30 -13.44
CA ASP A 178 6.42 12.56 -14.69
C ASP A 178 5.20 11.64 -14.68
N VAL A 179 4.37 11.73 -15.71
CA VAL A 179 3.19 10.89 -15.90
C VAL A 179 3.40 10.05 -17.15
N SER A 180 3.62 8.75 -16.97
CA SER A 180 3.72 7.78 -18.06
C SER A 180 2.38 7.10 -18.28
N CYS A 181 1.92 7.12 -19.52
CA CYS A 181 0.63 6.62 -19.95
C CYS A 181 0.74 5.21 -20.56
N ALA A 182 -0.40 4.52 -20.69
CA ALA A 182 -0.46 3.17 -21.25
C ALA A 182 -0.12 3.10 -22.75
N ASP A 183 -0.26 4.22 -23.48
CA ASP A 183 0.09 4.33 -24.90
C ASP A 183 1.60 4.50 -25.14
N GLY A 184 2.41 4.53 -24.06
CA GLY A 184 3.86 4.70 -24.11
C GLY A 184 4.32 6.16 -24.13
N THR A 185 3.40 7.12 -24.06
CA THR A 185 3.75 8.53 -23.89
C THR A 185 4.15 8.82 -22.44
N THR A 186 5.10 9.73 -22.26
CA THR A 186 5.49 10.24 -20.95
C THR A 186 5.42 11.75 -21.01
N HIS A 187 4.68 12.33 -20.07
CA HIS A 187 4.55 13.76 -19.91
C HIS A 187 5.38 14.25 -18.73
N HIS A 188 6.10 15.36 -18.93
CA HIS A 188 7.03 15.91 -17.95
C HIS A 188 6.55 17.26 -17.45
N PHE A 189 6.28 17.36 -16.15
CA PHE A 189 5.73 18.58 -15.55
C PHE A 189 6.62 19.15 -14.46
N ASN A 190 6.59 20.46 -14.32
CA ASN A 190 7.15 21.14 -13.16
C ASN A 190 6.05 21.35 -12.10
N ARG A 191 6.23 20.80 -10.90
CA ARG A 191 5.22 20.87 -9.84
C ARG A 191 5.04 22.29 -9.29
N ILE A 192 6.09 23.11 -9.32
CA ILE A 192 6.04 24.53 -8.93
C ILE A 192 5.12 25.30 -9.87
N ASP A 193 5.05 24.91 -11.15
CA ASP A 193 4.15 25.55 -12.11
C ASP A 193 2.68 25.23 -11.79
N ALA A 194 2.38 24.01 -11.32
CA ALA A 194 1.03 23.68 -10.84
C ALA A 194 0.61 24.56 -9.64
N GLU A 195 1.51 24.75 -8.68
CA GLU A 195 1.28 25.57 -7.48
C GLU A 195 1.11 27.06 -7.80
N ARG A 196 1.73 27.56 -8.89
CA ARG A 196 1.69 28.99 -9.25
C ARG A 196 0.66 29.35 -10.30
N LYS A 197 0.46 28.48 -11.29
CA LYS A 197 -0.37 28.73 -12.47
C LYS A 197 -1.78 28.17 -12.32
N CYS A 198 -1.97 27.14 -11.50
CA CYS A 198 -3.27 26.51 -11.23
C CYS A 198 -3.50 26.23 -9.73
N VAL A 199 -3.46 27.29 -8.92
CA VAL A 199 -3.63 27.26 -7.46
C VAL A 199 -4.91 26.51 -7.02
N GLU A 200 -6.02 26.74 -7.72
CA GLU A 200 -7.30 26.08 -7.43
C GLU A 200 -7.28 24.56 -7.71
N ARG A 201 -6.30 24.10 -8.49
CA ARG A 201 -6.10 22.69 -8.87
C ARG A 201 -4.83 22.08 -8.27
N THR A 202 -4.12 22.78 -7.39
CA THR A 202 -2.99 22.22 -6.63
C THR A 202 -3.39 20.96 -5.82
N PRO A 203 -4.58 20.92 -5.17
CA PRO A 203 -5.05 19.69 -4.53
C PRO A 203 -5.45 18.58 -5.50
N LEU A 204 -5.43 18.84 -6.81
CA LEU A 204 -5.97 18.01 -7.88
C LEU A 204 -4.87 17.39 -8.75
N LEU A 205 -3.61 17.57 -8.36
CA LEU A 205 -2.50 16.86 -8.98
C LEU A 205 -2.70 15.34 -8.87
N PRO A 206 -2.27 14.55 -9.88
CA PRO A 206 -2.17 13.10 -9.79
C PRO A 206 -1.42 12.69 -8.52
N ARG A 207 -2.15 12.26 -7.50
CA ARG A 207 -1.56 11.85 -6.22
C ARG A 207 -2.25 10.64 -5.63
N ALA A 208 -1.45 9.76 -5.09
CA ALA A 208 -1.91 8.65 -4.28
C ALA A 208 -1.86 9.02 -2.79
N VAL A 209 -2.83 8.53 -2.03
CA VAL A 209 -2.88 8.68 -0.58
C VAL A 209 -3.03 7.29 0.02
N LEU A 210 -2.08 6.96 0.90
CA LEU A 210 -2.12 5.77 1.73
C LEU A 210 -2.40 6.19 3.17
N GLU A 211 -3.59 5.90 3.65
CA GLU A 211 -3.96 6.09 5.05
C GLU A 211 -3.87 4.76 5.77
N ALA A 212 -3.11 4.73 6.85
CA ALA A 212 -2.80 3.49 7.53
C ALA A 212 -2.69 3.75 9.04
N SER A 213 -3.43 2.98 9.84
CA SER A 213 -3.27 2.83 11.28
C SER A 213 -3.17 1.35 11.67
N ALA A 214 -2.22 0.99 12.52
CA ALA A 214 -2.09 -0.39 13.03
C ALA A 214 -3.17 -0.75 14.07
N GLY A 215 -4.00 0.22 14.47
CA GLY A 215 -4.90 0.11 15.62
C GLY A 215 -4.24 0.59 16.90
N ASN A 216 -5.02 0.65 17.97
CA ASN A 216 -4.56 1.11 19.28
C ASN A 216 -4.57 -0.06 20.27
N GLN A 217 -3.68 -0.03 21.26
CA GLN A 217 -3.71 -1.03 22.32
C GLN A 217 -4.98 -0.86 23.17
N PRO A 218 -5.79 -1.91 23.37
CA PRO A 218 -6.96 -1.85 24.23
C PRO A 218 -6.55 -1.73 25.70
N PRO A 219 -7.51 -1.47 26.61
CA PRO A 219 -7.26 -1.58 28.04
C PRO A 219 -6.65 -2.95 28.40
N PRO A 220 -5.74 -3.00 29.40
CA PRO A 220 -4.99 -4.21 29.73
C PRO A 220 -5.84 -5.46 29.93
N ASP A 221 -6.97 -5.29 30.62
CA ASP A 221 -7.88 -6.39 30.96
C ASP A 221 -9.08 -6.51 30.01
N ALA A 222 -9.01 -5.95 28.80
CA ALA A 222 -10.12 -5.99 27.83
C ALA A 222 -10.42 -7.39 27.28
N GLY A 223 -9.71 -8.42 27.76
CA GLY A 223 -9.85 -9.80 27.33
C GLY A 223 -9.09 -10.11 26.03
N PRO A 224 -9.17 -11.38 25.56
CA PRO A 224 -8.41 -11.85 24.41
C PRO A 224 -8.97 -11.38 23.06
N VAL A 225 -10.23 -10.92 23.02
CA VAL A 225 -10.87 -10.40 21.80
C VAL A 225 -11.46 -9.02 22.09
N PRO A 226 -10.64 -7.96 21.96
CA PRO A 226 -11.08 -6.58 22.16
C PRO A 226 -12.07 -6.14 21.08
N PRO A 227 -12.86 -5.08 21.33
CA PRO A 227 -13.78 -4.55 20.33
C PRO A 227 -13.05 -3.89 19.16
N ASP A 228 -13.70 -3.85 17.99
CA ASP A 228 -13.18 -3.26 16.75
C ASP A 228 -12.87 -1.75 16.85
N THR A 229 -13.26 -1.07 17.93
CA THR A 229 -12.84 0.32 18.18
C THR A 229 -11.32 0.47 18.32
N PHE A 230 -10.61 -0.63 18.57
CA PHE A 230 -9.15 -0.72 18.64
C PHE A 230 -8.52 -1.25 17.35
N ALA A 231 -9.35 -1.62 16.35
CA ALA A 231 -8.90 -2.14 15.08
C ALA A 231 -8.06 -1.12 14.32
N GLY A 232 -7.13 -1.64 13.52
CA GLY A 232 -6.40 -0.85 12.56
C GLY A 232 -7.16 -0.71 11.25
N SER A 233 -6.65 0.13 10.37
CA SER A 233 -7.17 0.30 9.03
C SER A 233 -6.03 0.60 8.05
N ILE A 234 -6.22 0.18 6.80
CA ILE A 234 -5.40 0.59 5.68
C ILE A 234 -6.30 0.89 4.49
N SER A 235 -6.12 2.06 3.88
CA SER A 235 -6.92 2.54 2.77
C SER A 235 -6.02 3.18 1.74
N PHE A 236 -6.25 2.83 0.48
CA PHE A 236 -5.51 3.37 -0.66
C PHE A 236 -6.48 4.07 -1.62
N ARG A 237 -6.22 5.35 -1.89
CA ARG A 237 -6.98 6.16 -2.83
C ARG A 237 -6.07 6.98 -3.73
N VAL A 238 -6.56 7.29 -4.92
CA VAL A 238 -5.89 8.20 -5.86
C VAL A 238 -6.84 9.36 -6.14
N HIS A 239 -6.29 10.57 -6.07
CA HIS A 239 -6.99 11.80 -6.43
C HIS A 239 -6.79 12.07 -7.91
N TYR A 240 -7.90 12.33 -8.59
CA TYR A 240 -7.95 12.71 -9.99
C TYR A 240 -8.46 14.16 -10.08
N PRO A 241 -7.93 14.95 -11.02
CA PRO A 241 -8.49 16.26 -11.29
C PRO A 241 -9.94 16.10 -11.77
N PRO A 242 -10.80 17.09 -11.47
CA PRO A 242 -12.17 17.06 -11.94
C PRO A 242 -12.17 17.11 -13.47
N SER A 243 -12.97 16.24 -14.08
CA SER A 243 -13.28 16.35 -15.51
C SER A 243 -13.84 17.75 -15.83
N ALA A 244 -13.57 18.27 -17.03
CA ALA A 244 -14.11 19.56 -17.45
C ALA A 244 -15.66 19.56 -17.35
N GLY A 245 -16.21 20.25 -16.35
CA GLY A 245 -17.65 20.34 -16.09
C GLY A 245 -18.14 19.61 -14.84
N SER A 246 -17.33 18.78 -14.17
CA SER A 246 -17.61 18.37 -12.78
C SER A 246 -17.20 19.50 -11.83
N GLY A 247 -17.94 19.70 -10.74
CA GLY A 247 -17.69 20.78 -9.78
C GLY A 247 -16.27 20.73 -9.20
N ALA A 248 -15.83 21.81 -8.54
CA ALA A 248 -14.45 22.01 -8.06
C ALA A 248 -13.90 20.97 -7.05
N ALA A 249 -14.68 19.97 -6.64
CA ALA A 249 -14.18 18.84 -5.85
C ALA A 249 -13.72 17.76 -6.84
N GLY A 250 -12.41 17.54 -6.94
CA GLY A 250 -11.84 16.48 -7.78
C GLY A 250 -12.42 15.11 -7.47
N ASP A 251 -12.31 14.22 -8.45
CA ASP A 251 -12.80 12.85 -8.31
C ASP A 251 -11.77 12.04 -7.50
N VAL A 252 -12.25 11.38 -6.44
CA VAL A 252 -11.43 10.48 -5.62
C VAL A 252 -11.83 9.06 -5.96
N VAL A 253 -10.86 8.24 -6.36
CA VAL A 253 -11.09 6.81 -6.51
C VAL A 253 -10.43 6.10 -5.35
N THR A 254 -11.26 5.41 -4.56
CA THR A 254 -10.77 4.58 -3.47
C THR A 254 -10.81 3.13 -3.90
N TYR A 255 -9.67 2.45 -3.81
CA TYR A 255 -9.52 1.08 -4.29
C TYR A 255 -9.91 0.04 -3.25
N PHE A 256 -9.60 0.32 -1.99
CA PHE A 256 -10.03 -0.49 -0.86
C PHE A 256 -9.94 0.29 0.45
N THR A 257 -10.69 -0.20 1.44
CA THR A 257 -10.49 0.12 2.85
C THR A 257 -10.56 -1.18 3.65
N CYS A 258 -9.43 -1.61 4.19
CA CYS A 258 -9.27 -2.88 4.88
C CYS A 258 -9.10 -2.67 6.38
N GLN A 259 -9.91 -3.36 7.18
CA GLN A 259 -9.81 -3.38 8.63
C GLN A 259 -8.80 -4.43 9.08
N ILE A 260 -7.83 -4.01 9.90
CA ILE A 260 -6.87 -4.88 10.57
C ILE A 260 -7.46 -5.23 11.93
N PRO A 261 -7.63 -6.52 12.29
CA PRO A 261 -8.13 -6.90 13.61
C PRO A 261 -7.38 -6.22 14.76
N PRO A 262 -8.08 -5.87 15.86
CA PRO A 262 -7.45 -5.21 17.00
C PRO A 262 -6.33 -6.09 17.60
N PRO A 263 -5.26 -5.49 18.13
CA PRO A 263 -4.28 -6.24 18.91
C PRO A 263 -4.94 -6.80 20.16
N ALA A 264 -4.54 -7.99 20.59
CA ALA A 264 -4.95 -8.54 21.88
C ALA A 264 -4.52 -7.61 23.02
N ALA A 265 -5.31 -7.58 24.09
CA ALA A 265 -4.95 -6.83 25.28
C ALA A 265 -3.70 -7.41 25.93
N ILE A 266 -2.86 -6.56 26.51
CA ILE A 266 -1.56 -6.97 27.07
C ILE A 266 -1.67 -8.14 28.06
N CYS A 267 -2.70 -8.19 28.90
CA CYS A 267 -2.88 -9.27 29.88
C CYS A 267 -3.42 -10.58 29.27
N PHE A 268 -3.50 -10.66 27.95
CA PHE A 268 -4.06 -11.77 27.18
C PHE A 268 -3.33 -12.01 25.84
N ASN A 269 -2.17 -11.39 25.62
CA ASN A 269 -1.46 -11.45 24.34
C ASN A 269 -0.40 -12.55 24.26
N GLY A 270 -0.16 -13.29 25.35
CA GLY A 270 0.80 -14.40 25.39
C GLY A 270 2.26 -13.96 25.50
N GLU A 271 2.51 -12.67 25.68
CA GLU A 271 3.83 -12.09 25.90
C GLU A 271 3.97 -11.62 27.35
N LYS A 272 5.20 -11.37 27.80
CA LYS A 272 5.44 -10.68 29.07
C LYS A 272 5.81 -9.25 28.73
N ASP A 273 4.86 -8.34 28.84
CA ASP A 273 5.06 -6.94 28.50
C ASP A 273 4.48 -5.98 29.56
N GLY A 274 4.57 -4.68 29.28
CA GLY A 274 4.05 -3.65 30.19
C GLY A 274 4.61 -3.75 31.61
N LEU A 275 3.73 -4.03 32.57
CA LEU A 275 4.05 -4.14 34.00
C LEU A 275 3.74 -5.53 34.58
N GLU A 276 3.61 -6.53 33.71
CA GLU A 276 3.36 -7.90 34.13
C GLU A 276 4.54 -8.51 34.87
N THR A 277 4.27 -9.38 35.83
CA THR A 277 5.33 -10.10 36.55
C THR A 277 5.65 -11.45 35.92
N ASP A 278 4.69 -12.08 35.26
CA ASP A 278 4.85 -13.21 34.34
C ASP A 278 3.86 -13.08 33.17
N ILE A 279 3.95 -13.93 32.16
CA ILE A 279 3.14 -13.85 30.92
C ILE A 279 1.63 -13.78 31.25
N ASP A 280 0.96 -12.73 30.78
CA ASP A 280 -0.48 -12.50 30.93
C ASP A 280 -0.95 -12.49 32.41
N CYS A 281 -0.11 -12.04 33.35
CA CYS A 281 -0.47 -12.00 34.78
C CYS A 281 0.37 -11.09 35.68
N GLY A 282 -0.25 -10.74 36.82
CA GLY A 282 0.40 -10.09 37.94
C GLY A 282 0.78 -8.64 37.67
N GLY A 283 1.59 -8.09 38.56
CA GLY A 283 1.92 -6.67 38.55
C GLY A 283 0.73 -5.79 38.91
N THR A 284 0.83 -4.50 38.59
CA THR A 284 -0.23 -3.53 38.90
C THR A 284 -1.26 -3.38 37.78
N LEU A 285 -1.06 -4.08 36.67
CA LEU A 285 -1.73 -3.79 35.41
C LEU A 285 -2.76 -4.86 35.03
N CYS A 286 -2.53 -6.12 35.39
CA CYS A 286 -3.43 -7.22 35.11
C CYS A 286 -4.26 -7.60 36.33
N GLU A 287 -5.56 -7.75 36.16
CA GLU A 287 -6.47 -8.25 37.19
C GLU A 287 -6.18 -9.72 37.51
N LYS A 288 -5.77 -10.49 36.49
CA LYS A 288 -5.35 -11.88 36.63
C LYS A 288 -4.03 -11.93 37.39
N ARG A 289 -4.05 -12.60 38.54
CA ARG A 289 -2.83 -12.88 39.30
C ARG A 289 -2.14 -14.13 38.75
N CYS A 290 -0.86 -14.23 39.07
CA CYS A 290 -0.01 -15.30 38.64
C CYS A 290 -0.22 -16.56 39.50
N GLY A 291 -0.24 -17.71 38.82
CA GLY A 291 -0.39 -19.03 39.43
C GLY A 291 0.91 -19.56 40.03
N LYS A 292 0.82 -20.68 40.75
CA LYS A 292 2.00 -21.34 41.36
C LYS A 292 3.13 -21.58 40.33
N GLY A 293 4.36 -21.21 40.69
CA GLY A 293 5.56 -21.37 39.86
C GLY A 293 5.80 -20.25 38.84
N GLN A 294 4.84 -19.35 38.64
CA GLN A 294 5.03 -18.13 37.86
C GLN A 294 5.77 -17.06 38.67
N SER A 295 6.40 -16.15 37.97
CA SER A 295 7.27 -15.10 38.46
C SER A 295 6.45 -13.97 39.10
N CYS A 296 6.96 -13.42 40.19
CA CYS A 296 6.29 -12.37 40.95
C CYS A 296 7.30 -11.37 41.51
N ALA A 297 6.84 -10.15 41.81
CA ALA A 297 7.63 -9.13 42.48
C ALA A 297 7.19 -8.97 43.95
N GLN A 298 5.88 -9.09 44.21
CA GLN A 298 5.23 -8.93 45.49
C GLN A 298 4.11 -9.95 45.68
N ASP A 299 3.69 -10.14 46.93
CA ASP A 299 2.63 -11.11 47.28
C ASP A 299 1.33 -10.87 46.50
N GLY A 300 0.98 -9.61 46.25
CA GLY A 300 -0.22 -9.22 45.49
C GLY A 300 -0.26 -9.74 44.05
N ASP A 301 0.89 -10.09 43.47
CA ASP A 301 0.96 -10.62 42.11
C ASP A 301 0.48 -12.06 42.01
N CYS A 302 0.37 -12.78 43.14
CA CYS A 302 0.07 -14.20 43.16
C CYS A 302 -1.37 -14.48 43.61
N ASP A 303 -2.00 -15.48 42.99
CA ASP A 303 -3.35 -15.94 43.40
C ASP A 303 -3.41 -16.26 44.89
N ALA A 304 -2.39 -16.96 45.39
CA ALA A 304 -2.25 -17.36 46.80
C ALA A 304 -1.66 -16.27 47.72
N LEU A 305 -1.48 -15.04 47.23
CA LEU A 305 -0.87 -13.94 47.98
C LEU A 305 0.50 -14.27 48.61
N SER A 306 1.32 -15.06 47.92
CA SER A 306 2.60 -15.53 48.44
C SER A 306 3.67 -15.57 47.36
N CYS A 307 4.61 -14.63 47.44
CA CYS A 307 5.70 -14.44 46.49
C CYS A 307 7.06 -14.67 47.19
N LEU A 308 7.59 -15.89 47.06
CA LEU A 308 8.79 -16.34 47.78
C LEU A 308 9.93 -16.68 46.81
N PRO A 309 11.20 -16.53 47.22
CA PRO A 309 12.34 -17.00 46.42
C PRO A 309 12.33 -18.53 46.33
N ASP A 310 12.56 -19.06 45.12
CA ASP A 310 12.78 -20.48 44.89
C ASP A 310 14.25 -20.89 45.14
N SER A 311 14.59 -22.16 44.87
CA SER A 311 15.94 -22.69 45.05
C SER A 311 17.00 -22.06 44.13
N THR A 312 16.57 -21.34 43.10
CA THR A 312 17.45 -20.61 42.16
C THR A 312 17.61 -19.13 42.54
N GLY A 313 16.85 -18.66 43.53
CA GLY A 313 16.87 -17.28 44.02
C GLY A 313 15.92 -16.35 43.27
N PHE A 314 15.11 -16.86 42.33
CA PHE A 314 14.06 -16.06 41.68
C PHE A 314 12.77 -16.10 42.50
N ARG A 315 12.06 -14.97 42.57
CA ARG A 315 10.77 -14.89 43.25
C ARG A 315 9.68 -15.54 42.39
N LYS A 316 9.00 -16.53 42.96
CA LYS A 316 7.92 -17.29 42.34
C LYS A 316 6.69 -17.32 43.25
N CYS A 317 5.53 -17.39 42.63
CA CYS A 317 4.28 -17.60 43.34
C CYS A 317 4.26 -19.00 43.94
N THR A 318 4.00 -19.09 45.23
CA THR A 318 3.89 -20.35 45.97
C THR A 318 2.48 -20.50 46.50
N ASP A 319 1.97 -21.73 46.55
CA ASP A 319 0.73 -22.03 47.25
C ASP A 319 1.08 -22.72 48.58
N PRO A 320 1.01 -22.01 49.72
CA PRO A 320 1.29 -22.59 51.03
C PRO A 320 0.24 -23.63 51.46
N ASN A 321 -0.90 -23.72 50.77
CA ASN A 321 -1.98 -24.67 51.05
C ASN A 321 -2.03 -25.84 50.04
N ALA A 322 -1.17 -25.86 49.02
CA ALA A 322 -1.09 -26.97 48.09
C ALA A 322 -0.48 -28.19 48.80
N GLU A 323 -1.31 -29.17 49.16
CA GLU A 323 -0.84 -30.50 49.60
C GLU A 323 0.02 -31.16 48.49
N PRO A 324 1.06 -31.91 48.88
CA PRO A 324 2.04 -32.52 47.96
C PRO A 324 1.46 -33.58 47.02
#